data_AF-A0A968J694-F1
#
_entry.id   AF-A0A968J694-F1
#
_cell.length_a   1.000
_cell.length_b   1.000
_cell.length_c   1.000
_cell.angle_alpha   90.00
_cell.angle_beta   90.00
_cell.angle_gamma   90.00
#
_symmetry.space_group_name_H-M   'P 1'
#
loop_
_entity.id
_entity.type
_entity.pdbx_description
1 polymer ?
#
loop_
_entity_poly.entity_id
_entity_poly.type
_entity_poly.pdbx_seq_one_letter_code
_entity_poly.pdbx_strand_id
1 'polypeptide(L)'
;MLPSPEEQRRFAPATQRNRDPILACLQRYLPPEGTVLEVASGTGEHAVYFAPHLASRVWQPTEADPLLCDSIRAWTEHCPATNLKPPLLLNVQDSPWPLEDSPPQPPITALVNINMIHIAPWSACLALMGGAGRLLPKGGVLYLYGPFQREGSHTAPSNAEFDQHLRLQDPAWGVRPLEEVTAAAAQEKLQLLAVESMPANNFSVIFQRSG
;
A
#
# COMPACT_ATOMS: atom_id res chain seq x y z
N MET A 1 28.17 -17.21 -6.52
CA MET A 1 27.78 -17.21 -5.09
C MET A 1 26.44 -16.52 -5.04
N LEU A 2 25.39 -17.19 -4.54
CA LEU A 2 24.10 -16.50 -4.33
C LEU A 2 24.32 -15.44 -3.25
N PRO A 3 23.78 -14.21 -3.40
CA PRO A 3 23.96 -13.17 -2.40
C PRO A 3 23.40 -13.64 -1.06
N SER A 4 24.10 -13.35 0.03
CA SER A 4 23.62 -13.61 1.39
C SER A 4 22.30 -12.87 1.63
N PRO A 5 21.45 -13.34 2.56
CA PRO A 5 20.21 -12.63 2.91
C PRO A 5 20.46 -11.17 3.31
N GLU A 6 21.61 -10.83 3.89
CA GLU A 6 21.95 -9.43 4.22
C GLU A 6 22.19 -8.55 3.00
N GLU A 7 22.77 -9.12 1.93
CA GLU A 7 23.01 -8.42 0.67
C GLU A 7 21.74 -8.23 -0.17
N GLN A 8 20.66 -8.96 0.16
CA GLN A 8 19.37 -8.87 -0.54
C GLN A 8 18.42 -7.84 0.06
N ARG A 9 18.59 -7.46 1.34
CA ARG A 9 17.77 -6.41 1.98
C ARG A 9 18.03 -5.05 1.34
N ARG A 10 16.98 -4.47 0.75
CA ARG A 10 16.99 -3.09 0.26
C ARG A 10 16.39 -2.15 1.30
N PHE A 11 16.72 -0.87 1.16
CA PHE A 11 16.30 0.18 2.10
C PHE A 11 15.73 1.38 1.33
N ALA A 12 14.66 1.96 1.86
CA ALA A 12 13.97 3.12 1.35
C ALA A 12 14.06 4.25 2.40
N PRO A 13 14.74 5.36 2.10
CA PRO A 13 14.94 6.46 3.07
C PRO A 13 13.64 7.05 3.65
N ALA A 14 12.52 6.92 2.93
CA ALA A 14 11.23 7.43 3.38
C ALA A 14 10.62 6.61 4.53
N THR A 15 10.91 5.31 4.61
CA THR A 15 10.26 4.37 5.54
C THR A 15 10.43 4.80 7.00
N GLN A 16 11.65 5.14 7.41
CA GLN A 16 11.91 5.56 8.80
C GLN A 16 11.14 6.83 9.20
N ARG A 17 10.87 7.72 8.24
CA ARG A 17 10.20 9.00 8.49
C ARG A 17 8.69 8.88 8.58
N ASN A 18 8.10 7.90 7.89
CA ASN A 18 6.65 7.79 7.76
C ASN A 18 6.03 6.58 8.49
N ARG A 19 6.83 5.60 8.92
CA ARG A 19 6.30 4.37 9.55
C ARG A 19 5.51 4.62 10.83
N ASP A 20 5.95 5.51 11.74
CA ASP A 20 5.23 5.74 13.00
C ASP A 20 3.89 6.47 12.78
N PRO A 21 3.84 7.56 11.99
CA PRO A 21 2.56 8.18 11.62
C PRO A 21 1.60 7.22 10.91
N ILE A 22 2.11 6.42 9.95
CA ILE A 22 1.29 5.45 9.23
C ILE A 22 0.74 4.40 10.20
N LEU A 23 1.58 3.83 11.08
CA LEU A 23 1.15 2.85 12.07
C LEU A 23 0.01 3.38 12.94
N ALA A 24 0.08 4.63 13.39
CA ALA A 24 -0.97 5.25 14.19
C ALA A 24 -2.32 5.32 13.42
N CYS A 25 -2.29 5.60 12.12
CA CYS A 25 -3.49 5.55 11.27
C CYS A 25 -3.99 4.12 11.09
N LEU A 26 -3.09 3.16 10.83
CA LEU A 26 -3.47 1.76 10.65
C LEU A 26 -4.13 1.19 11.92
N GLN A 27 -3.61 1.50 13.10
CA GLN A 27 -4.20 1.09 14.39
C GLN A 27 -5.61 1.64 14.60
N ARG A 28 -5.87 2.86 14.10
CA ARG A 28 -7.19 3.51 14.22
C ARG A 28 -8.21 2.96 13.25
N TYR A 29 -7.80 2.70 12.00
CA TYR A 29 -8.75 2.48 10.90
C TYR A 29 -8.85 1.02 10.45
N LEU A 30 -7.83 0.19 10.63
CA LEU A 30 -7.90 -1.20 10.17
C LEU A 30 -8.85 -2.03 11.05
N PRO A 31 -9.69 -2.90 10.46
CA PRO A 31 -10.49 -3.88 11.21
C PRO A 31 -9.61 -4.64 12.22
N PRO A 32 -10.11 -4.99 13.41
CA PRO A 32 -9.29 -5.54 14.49
C PRO A 32 -8.64 -6.88 14.15
N GLU A 33 -9.25 -7.65 13.26
CA GLU A 33 -8.85 -9.01 12.89
C GLU A 33 -8.85 -9.19 11.36
N GLY A 34 -8.23 -10.28 10.91
CA GLY A 34 -8.18 -10.67 9.51
C GLY A 34 -6.80 -10.49 8.88
N THR A 35 -6.75 -10.65 7.57
CA THR A 35 -5.53 -10.46 6.78
C THR A 35 -5.46 -9.04 6.23
N VAL A 36 -4.34 -8.37 6.45
CA VAL A 36 -3.97 -7.12 5.78
C VAL A 36 -3.07 -7.47 4.60
N LEU A 37 -3.53 -7.12 3.40
CA LEU A 37 -2.77 -7.27 2.18
C LEU A 37 -2.01 -5.97 1.89
N GLU A 38 -0.69 -6.00 2.01
CA GLU A 38 0.17 -4.86 1.65
C GLU A 38 0.55 -4.95 0.17
N VAL A 39 -0.02 -4.06 -0.65
CA VAL A 39 0.18 -4.03 -2.10
C VAL A 39 1.29 -3.06 -2.44
N ALA A 40 2.27 -3.53 -3.22
CA ALA A 40 3.52 -2.83 -3.52
C ALA A 40 4.33 -2.52 -2.25
N SER A 41 4.70 -3.59 -1.53
CA SER A 41 5.43 -3.52 -0.25
C SER A 41 6.85 -2.95 -0.38
N GLY A 42 7.35 -2.76 -1.61
CA GLY A 42 8.63 -2.14 -1.88
C GLY A 42 9.78 -2.96 -1.30
N THR A 43 10.59 -2.32 -0.48
CA THR A 43 11.75 -2.98 0.16
C THR A 43 11.34 -4.03 1.20
N GLY A 44 10.13 -3.94 1.77
CA GLY A 44 9.66 -4.78 2.87
C GLY A 44 9.88 -4.21 4.27
N GLU A 45 10.49 -3.02 4.39
CA GLU A 45 10.73 -2.39 5.70
C GLU A 45 9.43 -2.03 6.44
N HIS A 46 8.38 -1.63 5.72
CA HIS A 46 7.05 -1.39 6.30
C HIS A 46 6.43 -2.69 6.80
N ALA A 47 6.49 -3.77 6.03
CA ALA A 47 5.96 -5.08 6.41
C ALA A 47 6.50 -5.57 7.76
N VAL A 48 7.83 -5.60 7.91
CA VAL A 48 8.49 -6.04 9.16
C VAL A 48 8.27 -5.09 10.33
N TYR A 49 7.99 -3.82 10.05
CA TYR A 49 7.67 -2.85 11.09
C TYR A 49 6.21 -2.93 11.55
N PHE A 50 5.25 -3.05 10.63
CA PHE A 50 3.83 -3.01 10.95
C PHE A 50 3.31 -4.32 11.52
N ALA A 51 3.75 -5.46 10.97
CA ALA A 51 3.24 -6.77 11.38
C ALA A 51 3.27 -6.98 12.90
N PRO A 52 4.39 -6.85 13.63
CA PRO A 52 4.40 -7.07 15.08
C PRO A 52 3.54 -6.07 15.87
N HIS A 53 3.37 -4.84 15.40
CA HIS A 53 2.60 -3.80 16.08
C HIS A 53 1.07 -3.89 15.85
N LEU A 54 0.65 -4.66 14.85
CA LEU A 54 -0.74 -4.85 14.48
C LEU A 54 -1.22 -6.29 14.74
N ALA A 55 -0.52 -6.99 15.64
CA ALA A 55 -0.78 -8.37 15.99
C ALA A 55 -2.23 -8.63 16.45
N SER A 56 -2.61 -9.89 16.23
CA SER A 56 -3.92 -10.48 15.88
C SER A 56 -4.24 -10.47 14.37
N ARG A 57 -3.89 -9.40 13.64
CA ARG A 57 -3.99 -9.39 12.16
C ARG A 57 -2.86 -10.16 11.52
N VAL A 58 -3.14 -10.87 10.42
CA VAL A 58 -2.11 -11.46 9.55
C VAL A 58 -1.65 -10.42 8.54
N TRP A 59 -0.35 -10.27 8.34
CA TRP A 59 0.23 -9.34 7.36
C TRP A 59 0.77 -10.11 6.16
N GLN A 60 0.20 -9.84 4.98
CA GLN A 60 0.59 -10.46 3.71
C GLN A 60 1.21 -9.40 2.79
N PRO A 61 2.54 -9.31 2.69
CA PRO A 61 3.18 -8.43 1.73
C PRO A 61 3.07 -8.98 0.31
N THR A 62 3.00 -8.08 -0.66
CA THR A 62 3.03 -8.41 -2.09
C THR A 62 3.77 -7.36 -2.88
N GLU A 63 4.39 -7.79 -3.97
CA GLU A 63 5.17 -6.90 -4.83
C GLU A 63 5.21 -7.42 -6.26
N ALA A 64 5.30 -6.51 -7.24
CA ALA A 64 5.33 -6.84 -8.66
C ALA A 64 6.74 -7.16 -9.17
N ASP A 65 7.77 -6.58 -8.53
CA ASP A 65 9.19 -6.86 -8.84
C ASP A 65 9.68 -8.08 -8.04
N PRO A 66 10.10 -9.18 -8.70
CA PRO A 66 10.67 -10.34 -8.02
C PRO A 66 11.89 -10.01 -7.16
N LEU A 67 12.72 -9.04 -7.54
CA LEU A 67 13.90 -8.64 -6.76
C LEU A 67 13.51 -7.93 -5.45
N LEU A 68 12.38 -7.22 -5.45
CA LEU A 68 11.83 -6.64 -4.23
C LEU A 68 11.13 -7.70 -3.38
N CYS A 69 10.52 -8.73 -3.98
CA CYS A 69 10.08 -9.92 -3.23
C CYS A 69 11.25 -10.58 -2.48
N ASP A 70 12.43 -10.69 -3.11
CA ASP A 70 13.63 -11.22 -2.45
C ASP A 70 14.08 -10.34 -1.28
N SER A 71 14.03 -9.01 -1.43
CA SER A 71 14.27 -8.06 -0.33
C SER A 71 13.28 -8.25 0.83
N ILE A 72 11.98 -8.36 0.54
CA ILE A 72 10.95 -8.57 1.57
C ILE A 72 11.18 -9.90 2.31
N ARG A 73 11.55 -10.97 1.59
CA ARG A 73 11.89 -12.26 2.21
C ARG A 73 13.09 -12.13 3.13
N ALA A 74 14.16 -11.50 2.67
CA ALA A 74 15.35 -11.26 3.47
C ALA A 74 15.08 -10.40 4.72
N TRP A 75 14.18 -9.43 4.63
CA TRP A 75 13.70 -8.66 5.78
C TRP A 75 12.88 -9.53 6.75
N THR A 76 11.98 -10.36 6.23
CA THR A 76 11.13 -11.26 7.04
C THR A 76 11.97 -12.28 7.81
N GLU A 77 13.06 -12.79 7.22
CA GLU A 77 14.02 -13.68 7.89
C GLU A 77 14.82 -12.95 8.97
N HIS A 78 15.20 -11.69 8.72
CA HIS A 78 15.96 -10.88 9.66
C HIS A 78 15.13 -10.38 10.85
N CYS A 79 13.85 -10.07 10.62
CA CYS A 79 12.90 -9.55 11.62
C CYS A 79 11.62 -10.41 11.61
N PRO A 80 11.69 -11.66 12.09
CA PRO A 80 10.55 -12.56 12.04
C PRO A 80 9.43 -12.10 12.97
N ALA A 81 8.20 -12.19 12.49
CA ALA A 81 6.99 -11.99 13.28
C ALA A 81 6.00 -13.12 13.00
N THR A 82 5.30 -13.62 14.03
CA THR A 82 4.41 -14.79 13.92
C THR A 82 3.23 -14.56 12.98
N ASN A 83 2.87 -13.31 12.75
CA ASN A 83 1.78 -12.90 11.89
C ASN A 83 2.24 -12.31 10.54
N LEU A 84 3.55 -12.30 10.24
CA LEU A 84 4.07 -11.86 8.94
C LEU A 84 4.24 -13.06 8.00
N LYS A 85 3.65 -12.98 6.82
CA LYS A 85 3.76 -14.00 5.77
C LYS A 85 4.91 -13.70 4.81
N PRO A 86 5.46 -14.73 4.12
CA PRO A 86 6.34 -14.52 2.98
C PRO A 86 5.64 -13.69 1.88
N PRO A 87 6.40 -12.90 1.09
CA PRO A 87 5.82 -12.10 0.03
C PRO A 87 5.23 -12.95 -1.09
N LEU A 88 4.17 -12.45 -1.72
CA LEU A 88 3.63 -12.98 -2.97
C LEU A 88 3.95 -12.05 -4.13
N LEU A 89 4.21 -12.63 -5.31
CA LEU A 89 4.31 -11.86 -6.54
C LEU A 89 2.92 -11.40 -6.95
N LEU A 90 2.70 -10.09 -7.00
CA LEU A 90 1.42 -9.49 -7.40
C LEU A 90 1.67 -8.17 -8.11
N ASN A 91 1.29 -8.12 -9.38
CA ASN A 91 1.09 -6.88 -10.11
C ASN A 91 -0.41 -6.60 -10.14
N VAL A 92 -0.83 -5.42 -9.65
CA VAL A 92 -2.26 -5.07 -9.57
C VAL A 92 -2.96 -5.10 -10.92
N GLN A 93 -2.22 -4.90 -12.01
CA GLN A 93 -2.77 -4.90 -13.37
C GLN A 93 -3.00 -6.30 -13.95
N ASP A 94 -2.46 -7.34 -13.31
CA ASP A 94 -2.72 -8.71 -13.70
C ASP A 94 -4.07 -9.16 -13.15
N SER A 95 -4.74 -10.09 -13.83
CA SER A 95 -6.00 -10.67 -13.38
C SER A 95 -6.07 -12.15 -13.82
N PRO A 96 -6.51 -13.07 -12.94
CA PRO A 96 -6.89 -12.83 -11.53
C PRO A 96 -5.67 -12.54 -10.63
N TRP A 97 -5.89 -11.89 -9.48
CA TRP A 97 -4.85 -11.82 -8.44
C TRP A 97 -4.67 -13.20 -7.79
N PRO A 98 -3.46 -13.58 -7.35
CA PRO A 98 -3.19 -14.91 -6.77
C PRO A 98 -4.03 -15.25 -5.54
N LEU A 99 -4.61 -14.25 -4.88
CA LEU A 99 -5.43 -14.36 -3.67
C LEU A 99 -6.93 -14.48 -3.97
N GLU A 100 -7.36 -14.27 -5.21
CA GLU A 100 -8.77 -14.42 -5.61
C GLU A 100 -9.17 -15.90 -5.68
N ASP A 101 -8.30 -16.73 -6.26
CA ASP A 101 -8.56 -18.18 -6.40
C ASP A 101 -8.22 -18.98 -5.13
N SER A 102 -7.34 -18.44 -4.29
CA SER A 102 -6.88 -19.08 -3.05
C SER A 102 -6.83 -18.05 -1.91
N PRO A 103 -8.00 -17.63 -1.40
CA PRO A 103 -8.07 -16.61 -0.36
C PRO A 103 -7.43 -17.09 0.94
N PRO A 104 -6.72 -16.20 1.66
CA PRO A 104 -6.08 -16.56 2.91
C PRO A 104 -7.12 -16.82 4.01
N GLN A 105 -6.69 -17.56 5.03
CA GLN A 105 -7.44 -17.73 6.28
C GLN A 105 -6.59 -17.18 7.43
N PRO A 106 -7.07 -16.18 8.20
CA PRO A 106 -8.37 -15.50 8.08
C PRO A 106 -8.51 -14.65 6.80
N PRO A 107 -9.73 -14.28 6.38
CA PRO A 107 -9.97 -13.56 5.13
C PRO A 107 -9.32 -12.18 5.11
N ILE A 108 -9.12 -11.64 3.91
CA ILE A 108 -8.61 -10.27 3.73
C ILE A 108 -9.67 -9.29 4.22
N THR A 109 -9.30 -8.46 5.20
CA THR A 109 -10.17 -7.41 5.76
C THR A 109 -9.63 -6.01 5.48
N ALA A 110 -8.37 -5.90 5.06
CA ALA A 110 -7.79 -4.64 4.66
C ALA A 110 -6.77 -4.78 3.52
N LEU A 111 -6.69 -3.76 2.67
CA LEU A 111 -5.60 -3.52 1.74
C LEU A 111 -4.85 -2.25 2.17
N VAL A 112 -3.53 -2.31 2.18
CA VAL A 112 -2.64 -1.18 2.50
C VAL A 112 -1.76 -0.92 1.27
N ASN A 113 -1.74 0.31 0.79
CA ASN A 113 -0.90 0.73 -0.33
C ASN A 113 -0.19 2.06 0.00
N ILE A 114 1.13 2.07 -0.06
CA ILE A 114 1.95 3.19 0.39
C ILE A 114 2.78 3.69 -0.80
N ASN A 115 2.50 4.92 -1.26
CA ASN A 115 3.12 5.63 -2.38
C ASN A 115 2.98 5.04 -3.79
N MET A 116 2.49 3.81 -3.97
CA MET A 116 2.44 3.16 -5.29
C MET A 116 1.64 3.95 -6.33
N ILE A 117 0.45 4.47 -5.98
CA ILE A 117 -0.45 5.12 -6.97
C ILE A 117 0.18 6.35 -7.64
N HIS A 118 1.24 6.91 -7.06
CA HIS A 118 1.99 8.04 -7.61
C HIS A 118 3.18 7.59 -8.46
N ILE A 119 3.76 6.43 -8.14
CA ILE A 119 4.95 5.83 -8.75
C ILE A 119 4.54 4.65 -9.66
N ALA A 120 3.41 4.81 -10.33
CA ALA A 120 2.84 3.84 -11.25
C ALA A 120 1.86 4.57 -12.19
N PRO A 121 1.55 4.02 -13.38
CA PRO A 121 0.50 4.56 -14.25
C PRO A 121 -0.86 4.62 -13.56
N TRP A 122 -1.73 5.53 -14.00
CA TRP A 122 -3.09 5.67 -13.45
C TRP A 122 -3.90 4.37 -13.51
N SER A 123 -3.69 3.54 -14.53
CA SER A 123 -4.30 2.21 -14.65
C SER A 123 -4.01 1.31 -13.44
N ALA A 124 -2.85 1.44 -12.79
CA ALA A 124 -2.53 0.69 -11.57
C ALA A 124 -3.40 1.15 -10.38
N CYS A 125 -3.73 2.44 -10.28
CA CYS A 125 -4.67 2.93 -9.26
C CYS A 125 -6.06 2.34 -9.50
N LEU A 126 -6.55 2.38 -10.75
CA LEU A 126 -7.85 1.78 -11.10
C LEU A 126 -7.88 0.27 -10.80
N ALA A 127 -6.81 -0.45 -11.17
CA ALA A 127 -6.71 -1.88 -10.92
C ALA A 127 -6.65 -2.23 -9.43
N LEU A 128 -5.94 -1.41 -8.62
CA LEU A 128 -5.96 -1.52 -7.16
C LEU A 128 -7.37 -1.36 -6.58
N MET A 129 -8.12 -0.35 -7.03
CA MET A 129 -9.51 -0.14 -6.59
C MET A 129 -10.38 -1.33 -6.97
N GLY A 130 -10.27 -1.83 -8.20
CA GLY A 130 -11.04 -2.99 -8.65
C GLY A 130 -10.70 -4.26 -7.85
N GLY A 131 -9.43 -4.52 -7.58
CA GLY A 131 -9.00 -5.63 -6.72
C GLY A 131 -9.53 -5.49 -5.29
N ALA A 132 -9.47 -4.29 -4.72
CA ALA A 132 -10.05 -3.98 -3.41
C ALA A 132 -11.57 -4.20 -3.39
N GLY A 133 -12.29 -3.78 -4.44
CA GLY A 133 -13.74 -3.97 -4.60
C GLY A 133 -14.16 -5.44 -4.64
N ARG A 134 -13.33 -6.30 -5.26
CA ARG A 134 -13.54 -7.76 -5.33
C ARG A 134 -13.16 -8.50 -4.05
N LEU A 135 -12.05 -8.12 -3.41
CA LEU A 135 -11.49 -8.88 -2.28
C LEU A 135 -12.02 -8.45 -0.91
N LEU A 136 -12.34 -7.17 -0.71
CA LEU A 136 -12.76 -6.69 0.60
C LEU A 136 -14.23 -7.08 0.89
N PRO A 137 -14.52 -7.62 2.08
CA PRO A 137 -15.89 -7.76 2.55
C PRO A 137 -16.47 -6.39 2.90
N LYS A 138 -17.80 -6.32 3.08
CA LYS A 138 -18.45 -5.15 3.66
C LYS A 138 -17.79 -4.77 4.99
N GLY A 139 -17.43 -3.49 5.14
CA GLY A 139 -16.70 -2.95 6.28
C GLY A 139 -15.18 -3.08 6.20
N GLY A 140 -14.66 -3.82 5.21
CA GLY A 140 -13.23 -3.89 4.92
C GLY A 140 -12.65 -2.56 4.45
N VAL A 141 -11.34 -2.38 4.61
CA VAL A 141 -10.67 -1.08 4.46
C VAL A 141 -9.64 -1.11 3.34
N LEU A 142 -9.68 -0.10 2.46
CA LEU A 142 -8.54 0.25 1.62
C LEU A 142 -7.87 1.50 2.20
N TYR A 143 -6.60 1.35 2.57
CA TYR A 143 -5.76 2.43 3.06
C TYR A 143 -4.75 2.81 1.99
N LEU A 144 -4.70 4.10 1.65
CA LEU A 144 -3.69 4.69 0.78
C LEU A 144 -2.85 5.70 1.57
N TYR A 145 -1.57 5.81 1.24
CA TYR A 145 -0.68 6.85 1.75
C TYR A 145 0.12 7.48 0.62
N GLY A 146 0.24 8.81 0.63
CA GLY A 146 1.14 9.53 -0.28
C GLY A 146 0.76 11.00 -0.44
N PRO A 147 1.44 11.73 -1.33
CA PRO A 147 1.09 13.10 -1.67
C PRO A 147 -0.15 13.14 -2.55
N PHE A 148 -1.06 14.09 -2.31
CA PHE A 148 -2.22 14.32 -3.17
C PHE A 148 -2.33 15.78 -3.59
N GLN A 149 -2.85 15.99 -4.80
CA GLN A 149 -3.42 17.26 -5.21
C GLN A 149 -4.83 17.37 -4.61
N ARG A 150 -5.25 18.60 -4.29
CA ARG A 150 -6.59 18.91 -3.81
C ARG A 150 -7.07 20.18 -4.47
N GLU A 151 -8.35 20.24 -4.82
CA GLU A 151 -8.97 21.41 -5.46
C GLU A 151 -8.20 21.85 -6.73
N GLY A 152 -7.68 20.88 -7.49
CA GLY A 152 -6.91 21.12 -8.71
C GLY A 152 -5.50 21.69 -8.50
N SER A 153 -5.00 21.75 -7.26
CA SER A 153 -3.68 22.32 -6.94
C SER A 153 -2.80 21.37 -6.11
N HIS A 154 -1.49 21.50 -6.25
CA HIS A 154 -0.55 20.87 -5.32
C HIS A 154 -0.70 21.50 -3.94
N THR A 155 -0.66 20.66 -2.91
CA THR A 155 -0.85 21.06 -1.51
C THR A 155 0.40 21.70 -0.88
N ALA A 156 1.57 21.57 -1.53
CA ALA A 156 2.83 22.21 -1.14
C ALA A 156 3.80 22.31 -2.33
N PRO A 157 4.77 23.25 -2.33
CA PRO A 157 5.82 23.31 -3.36
C PRO A 157 6.61 22.00 -3.51
N SER A 158 6.92 21.33 -2.39
CA SER A 158 7.59 20.02 -2.40
C SER A 158 6.81 18.95 -3.17
N ASN A 159 5.47 19.03 -3.16
CA ASN A 159 4.62 18.07 -3.88
C ASN A 159 4.60 18.37 -5.38
N ALA A 160 4.73 19.65 -5.78
CA ALA A 160 4.86 20.02 -7.19
C ALA A 160 6.22 19.60 -7.76
N GLU A 161 7.30 19.82 -7.01
CA GLU A 161 8.65 19.36 -7.38
C GLU A 161 8.71 17.84 -7.48
N PHE A 162 8.09 17.13 -6.53
CA PHE A 162 8.00 15.68 -6.56
C PHE A 162 7.20 15.17 -7.77
N ASP A 163 6.06 15.80 -8.10
CA ASP A 163 5.28 15.46 -9.30
C ASP A 163 6.09 15.63 -10.58
N GLN A 164 6.80 16.77 -10.72
CA GLN A 164 7.67 17.02 -11.85
C GLN A 164 8.78 15.96 -11.95
N HIS A 165 9.40 15.61 -10.82
CA HIS A 165 10.44 14.58 -10.78
C HIS A 165 9.91 13.21 -11.21
N LEU A 166 8.72 12.81 -10.74
CA LEU A 166 8.08 11.55 -11.15
C LEU A 166 7.81 11.52 -12.66
N ARG A 167 7.23 12.59 -13.20
CA ARG A 167 6.88 12.69 -14.63
C ARG A 167 8.08 12.68 -15.56
N LEU A 168 9.25 13.14 -15.07
CA LEU A 168 10.51 13.04 -15.81
C LEU A 168 11.00 11.59 -15.94
N GLN A 169 10.70 10.74 -14.95
CA GLN A 169 11.04 9.31 -15.01
C GLN A 169 10.05 8.55 -15.88
N ASP A 170 8.76 8.79 -15.68
CA ASP A 170 7.67 8.23 -16.48
C ASP A 170 6.50 9.22 -16.55
N PRO A 171 6.08 9.68 -17.73
CA PRO A 171 5.00 10.66 -17.87
C PRO A 171 3.64 10.17 -17.36
N ALA A 172 3.44 8.86 -17.20
CA ALA A 172 2.23 8.28 -16.62
C ALA A 172 2.19 8.36 -15.09
N TRP A 173 3.32 8.64 -14.44
CA TRP A 173 3.44 8.81 -12.99
C TRP A 173 3.05 10.24 -12.58
N GLY A 174 2.89 10.45 -11.28
CA GLY A 174 2.60 11.78 -10.73
C GLY A 174 1.72 11.76 -9.49
N VAL A 175 1.72 12.88 -8.79
CA VAL A 175 0.82 13.16 -7.68
C VAL A 175 -0.62 13.15 -8.19
N ARG A 176 -1.49 12.42 -7.50
CA ARG A 176 -2.87 12.19 -7.96
C ARG A 176 -3.83 13.22 -7.37
N PRO A 177 -4.81 13.71 -8.14
CA PRO A 177 -5.96 14.43 -7.59
C PRO A 177 -6.74 13.52 -6.64
N LEU A 178 -6.93 13.95 -5.40
CA LEU A 178 -7.67 13.18 -4.40
C LEU A 178 -9.13 12.94 -4.86
N GLU A 179 -9.71 13.91 -5.56
CA GLU A 179 -11.06 13.85 -6.10
C GLU A 179 -11.21 12.75 -7.15
N GLU A 180 -10.22 12.59 -8.04
CA GLU A 180 -10.21 11.52 -9.05
C GLU A 180 -10.01 10.14 -8.41
N VAL A 181 -9.10 10.03 -7.43
CA VAL A 181 -8.89 8.79 -6.66
C VAL A 181 -10.17 8.39 -5.92
N THR A 182 -10.86 9.37 -5.31
CA THR A 182 -12.12 9.14 -4.61
C THR A 182 -13.23 8.71 -5.56
N ALA A 183 -13.33 9.34 -6.74
CA ALA A 183 -14.32 8.96 -7.75
C ALA A 183 -14.07 7.55 -8.29
N ALA A 184 -12.82 7.17 -8.54
CA ALA A 184 -12.45 5.81 -8.97
C ALA A 184 -12.79 4.77 -7.88
N ALA A 185 -12.47 5.05 -6.62
CA ALA A 185 -12.81 4.17 -5.50
C ALA A 185 -14.33 3.95 -5.38
N ALA A 186 -15.12 5.01 -5.56
CA ALA A 186 -16.58 4.94 -5.47
C ALA A 186 -17.21 4.00 -6.53
N GLN A 187 -16.63 3.91 -7.73
CA GLN A 187 -17.08 2.98 -8.77
C GLN A 187 -16.96 1.51 -8.32
N GLU A 188 -15.99 1.23 -7.45
CA GLU A 188 -15.71 -0.09 -6.89
C GLU A 188 -16.35 -0.30 -5.50
N LYS A 189 -17.35 0.52 -5.16
CA LYS A 189 -18.09 0.51 -3.88
C LYS A 189 -17.17 0.68 -2.65
N LEU A 190 -16.11 1.46 -2.80
CA LEU A 190 -15.22 1.92 -1.74
C LEU A 190 -15.56 3.38 -1.45
N GLN A 191 -16.14 3.65 -0.27
CA GLN A 191 -16.55 4.98 0.13
C GLN A 191 -15.45 5.66 0.94
N LEU A 192 -15.18 6.93 0.66
CA LEU A 192 -14.22 7.71 1.44
C LEU A 192 -14.70 7.81 2.89
N LEU A 193 -13.89 7.29 3.81
CA LEU A 193 -14.16 7.30 5.24
C LEU A 193 -13.43 8.46 5.94
N ALA A 194 -12.15 8.66 5.62
CA ALA A 194 -11.33 9.70 6.24
C ALA A 194 -10.15 10.12 5.36
N VAL A 195 -9.69 11.35 5.58
CA VAL A 195 -8.45 11.91 5.02
C VAL A 195 -7.70 12.56 6.16
N GLU A 196 -6.54 12.01 6.51
CA GLU A 196 -5.70 12.49 7.61
C GLU A 196 -4.46 13.17 7.05
N SER A 197 -4.16 14.38 7.54
CA SER A 197 -2.93 15.08 7.20
C SER A 197 -1.73 14.39 7.83
N MET A 198 -0.68 14.15 7.04
CA MET A 198 0.52 13.44 7.46
C MET A 198 1.77 14.31 7.33
N PRO A 199 2.88 13.97 8.01
CA PRO A 199 4.15 14.67 7.83
C PRO A 199 4.60 14.75 6.38
N ALA A 200 5.39 15.79 6.08
CA ALA A 200 5.91 16.08 4.74
C ALA A 200 4.81 16.26 3.67
N ASN A 201 3.67 16.88 4.04
CA ASN A 201 2.57 17.21 3.14
C ASN A 201 1.94 15.99 2.44
N ASN A 202 2.02 14.82 3.08
CA ASN A 202 1.33 13.61 2.65
C ASN A 202 -0.05 13.52 3.29
N PHE A 203 -0.84 12.56 2.82
CA PHE A 203 -2.11 12.19 3.41
C PHE A 203 -2.22 10.69 3.57
N SER A 204 -2.90 10.28 4.64
CA SER A 204 -3.49 8.95 4.74
C SER A 204 -4.95 9.06 4.30
N VAL A 205 -5.32 8.29 3.29
CA VAL A 205 -6.68 8.30 2.71
C VAL A 205 -7.29 6.92 2.95
N ILE A 206 -8.43 6.91 3.62
CA ILE A 206 -9.08 5.69 4.09
C ILE A 206 -10.41 5.55 3.38
N PHE A 207 -10.59 4.42 2.71
CA PHE A 207 -11.86 4.02 2.12
C PHE A 207 -12.41 2.79 2.85
N GLN A 208 -13.73 2.70 2.95
CA GLN A 208 -14.44 1.54 3.50
C GLN A 208 -15.34 0.91 2.43
N ARG A 209 -15.31 -0.42 2.33
CA ARG A 209 -16.16 -1.19 1.44
C ARG A 209 -17.61 -1.17 1.94
N SER A 210 -18.54 -0.65 1.15
CA SER A 210 -19.92 -0.36 1.60
C SER A 210 -20.95 -1.46 1.34
N GLY A 211 -20.64 -2.46 0.49
CA GLY A 211 -21.58 -3.54 0.16
C GLY A 211 -20.90 -4.74 -0.45
#